data_AF-A0A936G8N3-F1
#
_entry.id   AF-A0A936G8N3-F1
#
_cell.length_a   1.000
_cell.length_b   1.000
_cell.length_c   1.000
_cell.angle_alpha   90.00
_cell.angle_beta   90.00
_cell.angle_gamma   90.00
#
_symmetry.space_group_name_H-M   'P 1'
#
loop_
_entity.id
_entity.type
_entity.pdbx_description
1 polymer ?
#
loop_
_entity_poly.entity_id
_entity_poly.type
_entity_poly.pdbx_seq_one_letter_code
_entity_poly.pdbx_strand_id
1 'polypeptide(L)'
;MKVISILISFLNSIFGVLLILSCVSAGEALGWIAFKTGAGILAIYFGILTFKDSIQPVSQKHLVLSGLLLVIIGVSAFAFGIHWSVVSGNAKLTVLLFGGSLFIQGLTSILGIETG
;
A
#
# COMPACT_ATOMS: atom_id res chain seq x y z
N MET A 1 15.61 -9.62 8.26
CA MET A 1 14.27 -9.44 7.64
C MET A 1 13.32 -8.58 8.46
N LYS A 2 13.20 -8.80 9.78
CA LYS A 2 12.29 -8.03 10.65
C LYS A 2 12.43 -6.51 10.53
N VAL A 3 13.66 -5.97 10.52
CA VAL A 3 13.92 -4.53 10.38
C VAL A 3 13.39 -3.97 9.04
N ILE A 4 13.57 -4.70 7.94
CA ILE A 4 13.08 -4.31 6.61
C ILE A 4 11.55 -4.33 6.57
N SER A 5 10.93 -5.37 7.15
CA SER A 5 9.47 -5.49 7.23
C SER A 5 8.83 -4.35 8.06
N ILE A 6 9.46 -3.98 9.18
CA ILE A 6 9.05 -2.85 10.02
C ILE A 6 9.18 -1.52 9.26
N LEU A 7 10.29 -1.30 8.55
CA LEU A 7 10.51 -0.11 7.74
C LEU A 7 9.44 0.02 6.63
N ILE A 8 9.15 -1.07 5.92
CA ILE A 8 8.17 -1.08 4.85
C ILE A 8 6.75 -0.88 5.39
N SER A 9 6.43 -1.52 6.52
CA SER A 9 5.18 -1.28 7.24
C SER A 9 4.99 0.20 7.60
N PHE A 10 6.04 0.84 8.11
CA PHE A 10 6.02 2.25 8.44
C PHE A 10 5.80 3.13 7.21
N LEU A 11 6.51 2.84 6.11
CA LEU A 11 6.34 3.53 4.84
C LEU A 11 4.91 3.40 4.30
N ASN A 12 4.29 2.22 4.37
CA ASN A 12 2.92 2.05 3.91
C ASN A 12 1.90 2.82 4.74
N SER A 13 2.06 2.85 6.07
CA SER A 13 1.21 3.69 6.91
C SER A 13 1.38 5.18 6.57
N ILE A 14 2.61 5.65 6.32
CA ILE A 14 2.85 7.04 5.89
C ILE A 14 2.18 7.31 4.55
N PHE A 15 2.39 6.47 3.54
CA PHE A 15 1.81 6.69 2.21
C PHE A 15 0.29 6.59 2.22
N GLY A 16 -0.29 5.72 3.05
CA GLY A 16 -1.74 5.65 3.27
C GLY A 16 -2.29 6.96 3.86
N VAL A 17 -1.63 7.51 4.89
CA VAL A 17 -2.00 8.80 5.48
C VAL A 17 -1.84 9.95 4.47
N LEU A 18 -0.73 9.99 3.71
CA LEU A 18 -0.51 10.99 2.67
C LEU A 18 -1.57 10.91 1.56
N LEU A 19 -2.02 9.71 1.21
CA LEU A 19 -3.09 9.52 0.23
C LEU A 19 -4.42 10.07 0.75
N ILE A 20 -4.75 9.85 2.02
CA ILE A 20 -5.95 10.41 2.67
C ILE A 20 -5.85 11.95 2.74
N LEU A 21 -4.69 12.48 3.15
CA LEU A 21 -4.47 13.94 3.22
C LEU A 21 -4.53 14.60 1.84
N SER A 22 -4.25 13.87 0.76
CA SER A 22 -4.39 14.37 -0.60
C SER A 22 -5.84 14.65 -1.02
N CYS A 23 -6.83 14.32 -0.20
CA CYS A 23 -8.25 14.64 -0.42
C CYS A 23 -8.61 16.09 -0.06
N VAL A 24 -7.70 16.90 0.49
CA VAL A 24 -7.96 18.30 0.93
C VAL A 24 -8.17 19.28 -0.24
N SER A 25 -8.04 18.83 -1.49
CA SER A 25 -8.29 19.69 -2.66
C SER A 25 -9.78 20.00 -2.85
N ALA A 26 -10.13 21.29 -2.76
CA ALA A 26 -11.46 21.79 -3.08
C ALA A 26 -11.75 21.57 -4.57
N GLY A 27 -12.68 20.66 -4.88
CA GLY A 27 -13.14 20.38 -6.25
C GLY A 27 -12.98 18.94 -6.74
N GLU A 28 -12.46 18.02 -5.92
CA GLU A 28 -12.38 16.61 -6.31
C GLU A 28 -13.76 15.92 -6.25
N ALA A 29 -14.05 15.06 -7.25
CA ALA A 29 -15.28 14.29 -7.29
C ALA A 29 -15.37 13.33 -6.08
N LEU A 30 -16.57 13.17 -5.50
CA LEU A 30 -16.82 12.30 -4.35
C LEU A 30 -16.26 10.87 -4.51
N GLY A 31 -16.36 10.30 -5.72
CA GLY A 31 -15.82 8.96 -6.01
C GLY A 31 -14.28 8.89 -5.91
N TRP A 32 -13.58 9.96 -6.25
CA TRP A 32 -12.12 10.04 -6.16
C TRP A 32 -11.64 10.19 -4.71
N ILE A 33 -12.37 10.98 -3.92
CA ILE A 33 -12.16 11.08 -2.47
C ILE A 33 -12.39 9.72 -1.81
N ALA A 34 -13.50 9.05 -2.11
CA ALA A 34 -13.80 7.72 -1.57
C ALA A 34 -12.73 6.68 -1.94
N PHE A 35 -12.23 6.71 -3.18
CA PHE A 35 -11.13 5.84 -3.63
C PHE A 35 -9.84 6.08 -2.82
N LYS A 36 -9.38 7.33 -2.74
CA LYS A 36 -8.15 7.70 -1.99
C LYS A 36 -8.26 7.33 -0.51
N THR A 37 -9.41 7.61 0.10
CA THR A 37 -9.65 7.30 1.52
C THR A 37 -9.68 5.80 1.76
N GLY A 38 -10.41 5.04 0.94
CA GLY A 38 -10.48 3.57 1.07
C GLY A 38 -9.11 2.90 0.85
N ALA A 39 -8.39 3.33 -0.18
CA ALA A 39 -7.04 2.85 -0.47
C ALA A 39 -6.07 3.19 0.67
N GLY A 40 -6.12 4.42 1.21
CA GLY A 40 -5.29 4.82 2.33
C GLY A 40 -5.57 4.03 3.61
N ILE A 41 -6.84 3.76 3.93
CA ILE A 41 -7.24 2.93 5.07
C ILE A 41 -6.70 1.50 4.91
N LEU A 42 -6.79 0.92 3.71
CA LEU A 42 -6.23 -0.40 3.42
C LEU A 42 -4.71 -0.45 3.65
N ALA A 43 -3.97 0.54 3.19
CA ALA A 43 -2.52 0.58 3.43
C ALA A 43 -2.15 0.70 4.91
N ILE A 44 -2.90 1.49 5.68
CA ILE A 44 -2.71 1.58 7.13
C ILE A 44 -3.02 0.22 7.79
N TYR A 45 -4.11 -0.43 7.40
CA TYR A 45 -4.50 -1.73 7.93
C TYR A 45 -3.43 -2.81 7.67
N PHE A 46 -2.93 -2.92 6.43
CA PHE A 46 -1.87 -3.86 6.09
C PHE A 46 -0.50 -3.50 6.68
N GLY A 47 -0.21 -2.20 6.85
CA GLY A 47 0.92 -1.72 7.65
C GLY A 47 0.85 -2.31 9.06
N ILE A 48 -0.25 -2.08 9.78
CA ILE A 48 -0.44 -2.61 11.15
C ILE A 48 -0.32 -4.14 11.18
N LEU A 49 -0.88 -4.86 10.22
CA LEU A 49 -0.76 -6.33 10.17
C LEU A 49 0.69 -6.79 9.98
N THR A 50 1.44 -6.15 9.09
CA THR A 50 2.86 -6.47 8.82
C THR A 50 3.74 -6.15 10.02
N PHE A 51 3.43 -5.06 10.74
CA PHE A 51 4.10 -4.73 11.99
C PHE A 51 3.80 -5.76 13.08
N LYS A 52 2.53 -6.14 13.24
CA LYS A 52 2.11 -7.13 14.23
C LYS A 52 2.78 -8.48 13.97
N ASP A 53 2.85 -8.89 12.71
CA ASP A 53 3.53 -10.13 12.33
C ASP A 53 5.04 -10.11 12.63
N SER A 54 5.70 -8.96 12.42
CA SER A 54 7.12 -8.80 12.74
C SER A 54 7.42 -8.97 14.25
N ILE A 55 6.44 -8.74 15.12
CA ILE A 55 6.54 -8.88 16.58
C ILE A 55 6.02 -10.25 17.06
N GLN A 56 4.91 -10.73 16.51
CA GLN A 56 4.29 -12.02 16.84
C GLN A 56 4.00 -12.79 15.54
N PRO A 57 4.69 -13.91 15.27
CA PRO A 57 4.54 -14.62 14.01
C PRO A 57 3.10 -15.11 13.84
N VAL A 58 2.44 -14.64 12.79
CA VAL A 58 1.10 -15.07 12.39
C VAL A 58 1.22 -16.32 11.51
N SER A 59 0.16 -17.13 11.45
CA SER A 59 0.04 -18.29 10.56
C SER A 59 0.57 -18.00 9.14
N GLN A 60 1.56 -18.79 8.70
CA GLN A 60 2.24 -18.68 7.40
C GLN A 60 1.27 -18.57 6.21
N LYS A 61 0.14 -19.30 6.27
CA LYS A 61 -0.90 -19.28 5.21
C LYS A 61 -1.59 -17.91 5.08
N HIS A 62 -1.85 -17.24 6.20
CA HIS A 62 -2.45 -15.90 6.19
C HIS A 62 -1.48 -14.84 5.67
N LEU A 63 -0.19 -15.05 5.89
CA LEU A 63 0.86 -14.13 5.48
C LEU A 63 1.08 -14.16 3.97
N VAL A 64 1.12 -15.35 3.35
CA VAL A 64 1.16 -15.50 1.89
C VAL A 64 -0.05 -14.81 1.25
N LEU A 65 -1.26 -15.08 1.76
CA LEU A 65 -2.48 -14.52 1.20
C LEU A 65 -2.51 -12.98 1.30
N SER A 66 -2.08 -12.44 2.43
CA SER A 66 -2.00 -10.99 2.65
C SER A 66 -0.92 -10.35 1.77
N GLY A 67 0.24 -10.99 1.63
CA GLY A 67 1.31 -10.55 0.73
C GLY A 67 0.86 -10.55 -0.74
N LEU A 68 0.15 -11.59 -1.17
CA LEU A 68 -0.37 -11.68 -2.55
C LEU A 68 -1.42 -10.58 -2.83
N LEU A 69 -2.33 -10.34 -1.89
CA LEU A 69 -3.30 -9.25 -1.97
C LEU A 69 -2.60 -7.89 -2.06
N LEU A 70 -1.56 -7.67 -1.27
CA LEU A 70 -0.75 -6.45 -1.30
C LEU A 70 -0.05 -6.24 -2.65
N VAL A 71 0.50 -7.29 -3.25
CA VAL A 71 1.08 -7.23 -4.60
C VAL A 71 0.02 -6.86 -5.63
N ILE A 72 -1.13 -7.53 -5.62
CA ILE A 72 -2.21 -7.30 -6.59
C ILE A 72 -2.73 -5.86 -6.48
N ILE A 73 -3.01 -5.39 -5.26
CA ILE A 73 -3.50 -4.03 -5.01
C ILE A 73 -2.42 -3.00 -5.38
N GLY A 74 -1.15 -3.26 -5.02
CA GLY A 74 -0.03 -2.38 -5.31
C GLY A 74 0.19 -2.17 -6.81
N VAL A 75 0.26 -3.27 -7.58
CA VAL A 75 0.42 -3.22 -9.05
C VAL A 75 -0.78 -2.54 -9.70
N SER A 76 -2.00 -2.84 -9.24
CA SER A 76 -3.22 -2.23 -9.78
C SER A 76 -3.26 -0.72 -9.51
N ALA A 77 -2.94 -0.28 -8.29
CA ALA A 77 -2.87 1.12 -7.93
C ALA A 77 -1.76 1.86 -8.68
N PHE A 78 -0.61 1.21 -8.88
CA PHE A 78 0.50 1.77 -9.64
C PHE A 78 0.13 1.97 -11.12
N ALA A 79 -0.40 0.93 -11.77
CA ALA A 79 -0.86 1.00 -13.16
C ALA A 79 -1.98 2.03 -13.36
N PHE A 80 -2.94 2.07 -12.43
CA PHE A 80 -3.99 3.07 -12.43
C PHE A 80 -3.45 4.49 -12.23
N GLY A 81 -2.49 4.68 -11.33
CA GLY A 81 -1.79 5.95 -11.14
C GLY A 81 -1.06 6.43 -12.40
N ILE A 82 -0.41 5.52 -13.14
CA ILE A 82 0.19 5.83 -14.45
C ILE A 82 -0.89 6.24 -15.44
N HIS A 83 -1.92 5.42 -15.62
CA HIS A 83 -3.00 5.69 -16.58
C HIS A 83 -3.64 7.07 -16.31
N TRP A 84 -3.97 7.35 -15.05
CA TRP A 84 -4.57 8.62 -14.67
C TRP A 84 -3.61 9.80 -14.84
N SER A 85 -2.31 9.60 -14.60
CA SER A 85 -1.31 10.64 -14.83
C SER A 85 -1.21 11.02 -16.31
N VAL A 86 -1.28 10.03 -17.21
CA VAL A 86 -1.28 10.25 -18.67
C VAL A 86 -2.55 10.95 -19.12
N VAL A 87 -3.72 10.48 -18.70
CA VAL A 87 -5.02 11.04 -19.11
C VAL A 87 -5.23 12.46 -18.59
N SER A 88 -4.81 12.75 -17.36
CA SER A 88 -5.00 14.07 -16.74
C SER A 88 -3.87 15.07 -17.04
N GLY A 89 -2.79 14.63 -17.69
CA GLY A 89 -1.60 15.46 -17.92
C GLY A 89 -0.87 15.89 -16.65
N ASN A 90 -1.22 15.33 -15.48
CA ASN A 90 -0.66 15.71 -14.19
C ASN A 90 -0.24 14.45 -13.42
N ALA A 91 1.04 14.39 -13.03
CA ALA A 91 1.63 13.26 -12.34
C ALA A 91 0.95 13.02 -10.98
N LYS A 92 0.23 11.91 -10.84
CA LYS A 92 -0.39 11.46 -9.59
C LYS A 92 0.63 10.73 -8.71
N LEU A 93 1.69 11.44 -8.36
CA LEU A 93 2.84 10.95 -7.61
C LEU A 93 2.46 10.25 -6.31
N THR A 94 1.45 10.73 -5.58
CA THR A 94 0.96 10.11 -4.35
C THR A 94 0.38 8.72 -4.58
N VAL A 95 -0.35 8.51 -5.68
CA VAL A 95 -0.93 7.21 -6.05
C VAL A 95 0.15 6.24 -6.52
N LEU A 96 1.16 6.75 -7.25
CA LEU A 96 2.33 5.96 -7.68
C LEU A 96 3.16 5.49 -6.49
N LEU A 97 3.49 6.38 -5.55
CA LEU A 97 4.25 6.04 -4.35
C LEU A 97 3.49 5.04 -3.47
N PHE A 98 2.20 5.25 -3.29
CA PHE A 98 1.30 4.34 -2.59
C PHE A 98 1.24 2.94 -3.24
N GLY A 99 1.06 2.87 -4.56
CA GLY A 99 1.02 1.58 -5.27
C GLY A 99 2.35 0.84 -5.18
N GLY A 100 3.46 1.57 -5.33
CA GLY A 100 4.82 1.02 -5.21
C GLY A 100 5.12 0.51 -3.81
N SER A 101 4.69 1.22 -2.76
CA SER A 101 4.93 0.79 -1.39
C SER A 101 4.13 -0.45 -1.00
N LEU A 102 2.88 -0.59 -1.45
CA LEU A 102 2.09 -1.81 -1.29
C LEU A 102 2.70 -2.99 -2.04
N PHE A 103 3.17 -2.77 -3.26
CA PHE A 103 3.85 -3.79 -4.04
C PHE A 103 5.11 -4.32 -3.33
N ILE A 104 5.99 -3.42 -2.88
CA ILE A 104 7.22 -3.79 -2.17
C ILE A 104 6.89 -4.52 -0.86
N GLN A 105 5.86 -4.09 -0.12
CA GLN A 105 5.41 -4.79 1.09
C GLN A 105 4.90 -6.20 0.79
N GLY A 106 4.07 -6.36 -0.23
CA GLY A 106 3.58 -7.67 -0.63
C GLY A 106 4.72 -8.60 -1.06
N LEU A 107 5.67 -8.08 -1.85
CA LEU A 107 6.82 -8.86 -2.32
C LEU A 107 7.71 -9.32 -1.17
N THR A 108 8.02 -8.42 -0.24
CA THR A 108 8.87 -8.74 0.92
C THR A 108 8.17 -9.66 1.91
N SER A 109 6.85 -9.58 2.03
CA SER A 109 6.04 -10.52 2.80
C SER A 109 6.10 -11.93 2.21
N ILE A 110 6.02 -12.09 0.89
CA ILE A 110 6.11 -13.40 0.23
C ILE A 110 7.54 -13.97 0.30
N LEU A 111 8.55 -13.19 -0.09
CA LEU A 111 9.95 -13.65 -0.11
C LEU A 111 10.51 -13.92 1.30
N GLY A 112 9.99 -13.24 2.32
CA GLY A 112 10.36 -13.48 3.71
C GLY A 112 9.88 -14.78 4.31
N ILE A 113 8.95 -15.47 3.65
CA ILE A 113 8.50 -16.80 4.05
C ILE A 113 9.48 -17.88 3.58
N GLU A 114 10.13 -17.70 2.44
CA GLU A 114 11.10 -18.69 1.90
C GLU A 114 12.41 -18.73 2.69
N THR A 115 12.67 -17.72 3.52
CA THR A 115 13.93 -17.53 4.26
C THR A 115 13.78 -17.68 5.77
N GLY A 116 12.58 -18.01 6.26
CA GLY A 116 12.22 -18.14 7.68
C GLY A 116 12.00 -19.58 8.13
#